data_AF-A0A7Y4RSW6-F1
#
_entry.id   AF-A0A7Y4RSW6-F1
#
_cell.length_a   1.000
_cell.length_b   1.000
_cell.length_c   1.000
_cell.angle_alpha   90.00
_cell.angle_beta   90.00
_cell.angle_gamma   90.00
#
_symmetry.space_group_name_H-M   'P 1'
#
loop_
_entity.id
_entity.type
_entity.pdbx_description
1 polymer ?
#
loop_
_entity_poly.entity_id
_entity_poly.type
_entity_poly.pdbx_seq_one_letter_code
_entity_poly.pdbx_strand_id
1 'polypeptide(L)'
;MKKIIKPHSSIASFTCATLAITTALVWTSADAATLNAPSSGTFTMNLDRSALTPYYGYFLSTFWDTAASNPSNPTNTGNYLVGNIATTEIPAVNRVFDLAPIGSDPVNQPVQRFVKATSAGFSIDSDTLAGVSNTQIGMTGVQGFYAPLWPPSGGGVLNGDFSVVYDASRQSSGQTGWYLANNIYFTMAVYDFSNLSIAFTDANNWRFSGDLLMSPENGGMLQGASLNDVGDFCLGTGSYAGCGQVSSVPVPAAIWLFGSGFLGFAGIANRKRQHSSTLKKEQL
;
A
#
# COMPACT_ATOMS: atom_id res chain seq x y z
N MET A 1 -20.85 51.75 -90.05
CA MET A 1 -20.29 50.38 -89.98
C MET A 1 -20.50 49.83 -88.58
N LYS A 2 -21.02 48.59 -88.53
CA LYS A 2 -21.03 47.57 -87.46
C LYS A 2 -21.14 47.96 -85.97
N LYS A 3 -22.40 47.86 -85.53
CA LYS A 3 -22.94 47.39 -84.23
C LYS A 3 -22.22 46.13 -83.71
N ILE A 4 -21.80 46.10 -82.44
CA ILE A 4 -21.61 44.85 -81.66
C ILE A 4 -22.06 45.08 -80.21
N ILE A 5 -23.11 44.34 -79.84
CA ILE A 5 -23.71 44.15 -78.51
C ILE A 5 -23.10 42.86 -77.92
N LYS A 6 -22.87 42.77 -76.60
CA LYS A 6 -22.87 41.51 -75.81
C LYS A 6 -22.72 41.76 -74.28
N PRO A 7 -23.05 40.79 -73.38
CA PRO A 7 -24.13 40.94 -72.41
C PRO A 7 -23.77 40.68 -70.93
N HIS A 8 -24.78 40.87 -70.07
CA HIS A 8 -24.89 40.57 -68.64
C HIS A 8 -24.47 39.15 -68.22
N SER A 9 -23.95 39.02 -66.98
CA SER A 9 -24.09 37.84 -66.10
C SER A 9 -23.98 38.26 -64.62
N SER A 10 -25.11 38.39 -63.91
CA SER A 10 -25.15 38.45 -62.44
C SER A 10 -25.27 37.03 -61.88
N ILE A 11 -24.31 36.64 -61.05
CA ILE A 11 -24.31 35.37 -60.31
C ILE A 11 -24.82 35.70 -58.90
N ALA A 12 -26.02 35.21 -58.57
CA ALA A 12 -26.57 35.25 -57.22
C ALA A 12 -26.12 33.99 -56.46
N SER A 13 -25.27 34.18 -55.45
CA SER A 13 -24.86 33.11 -54.54
C SER A 13 -25.91 32.88 -53.47
N PHE A 14 -26.48 31.68 -53.43
CA PHE A 14 -27.33 31.20 -52.34
C PHE A 14 -26.46 30.68 -51.20
N THR A 15 -26.45 31.38 -50.07
CA THR A 15 -25.81 30.92 -48.83
C THR A 15 -26.80 30.05 -48.06
N CYS A 16 -26.57 28.73 -48.05
CA CYS A 16 -27.34 27.77 -47.27
C CYS A 16 -26.80 27.77 -45.83
N ALA A 17 -27.56 28.33 -44.88
CA ALA A 17 -27.21 28.32 -43.47
C ALA A 17 -27.50 26.94 -42.86
N THR A 18 -26.45 26.19 -42.55
CA THR A 18 -26.55 24.90 -41.83
C THR A 18 -26.58 25.19 -40.33
N LEU A 19 -27.72 24.92 -39.68
CA LEU A 19 -27.90 25.05 -38.24
C LEU A 19 -27.31 23.81 -37.55
N ALA A 20 -26.05 23.89 -37.11
CA ALA A 20 -25.42 22.86 -36.31
C ALA A 20 -25.90 22.97 -34.85
N ILE A 21 -26.75 22.04 -34.42
CA ILE A 21 -27.14 21.87 -33.02
C ILE A 21 -25.97 21.18 -32.32
N THR A 22 -25.08 21.95 -31.72
CA THR A 22 -24.05 21.47 -30.79
C THR A 22 -24.72 21.16 -29.45
N THR A 23 -25.09 19.90 -29.24
CA THR A 23 -25.36 19.39 -27.89
C THR A 23 -24.06 19.40 -27.11
N ALA A 24 -23.86 20.42 -26.28
CA ALA A 24 -22.78 20.47 -25.31
C ALA A 24 -23.02 19.34 -24.29
N LEU A 25 -22.25 18.26 -24.43
CA LEU A 25 -22.05 17.30 -23.34
C LEU A 25 -21.34 18.06 -22.22
N VAL A 26 -22.11 18.47 -21.22
CA VAL A 26 -21.56 19.02 -19.98
C VAL A 26 -20.96 17.84 -19.25
N TRP A 27 -19.65 17.67 -19.37
CA TRP A 27 -18.91 16.75 -18.52
C TRP A 27 -19.00 17.33 -17.11
N THR A 28 -19.84 16.74 -16.27
CA THR A 28 -19.76 16.98 -14.83
C THR A 28 -18.42 16.39 -14.40
N SER A 29 -17.41 17.23 -14.25
CA SER A 29 -16.19 16.86 -13.54
C SER A 29 -16.63 16.32 -12.19
N ALA A 30 -16.33 15.05 -11.92
CA ALA A 30 -16.54 14.49 -10.59
C ALA A 30 -15.75 15.37 -9.61
N ASP A 31 -16.42 15.96 -8.62
CA ASP A 31 -15.74 16.70 -7.58
C ASP A 31 -14.85 15.74 -6.78
N ALA A 32 -13.61 16.15 -6.50
CA ALA A 32 -12.67 15.38 -5.69
C ALA A 32 -13.30 15.03 -4.33
N ALA A 33 -13.22 13.76 -3.93
CA ALA A 33 -13.66 13.32 -2.62
C ALA A 33 -12.56 13.61 -1.58
N THR A 34 -12.94 14.27 -0.48
CA THR A 34 -12.07 14.38 0.71
C THR A 34 -12.22 13.11 1.55
N LEU A 35 -11.16 12.32 1.62
CA LEU A 35 -11.14 11.04 2.32
C LEU A 35 -10.55 11.21 3.73
N ASN A 36 -11.28 10.78 4.76
CA ASN A 36 -10.92 10.93 6.16
C ASN A 36 -10.49 9.59 6.76
N ALA A 37 -9.61 9.58 7.76
CA ALA A 37 -9.24 8.36 8.47
C ALA A 37 -10.08 8.18 9.75
N PRO A 38 -11.24 7.52 9.73
CA PRO A 38 -11.99 7.23 10.95
C PRO A 38 -11.13 6.42 11.92
N SER A 39 -11.51 6.40 13.21
CA SER A 39 -10.78 5.72 14.29
C SER A 39 -10.68 4.19 14.17
N SER A 40 -10.98 3.61 13.01
CA SER A 40 -10.88 2.19 12.70
C SER A 40 -10.24 1.97 11.33
N GLY A 41 -9.16 1.20 11.33
CA GLY A 41 -8.45 0.80 10.14
C GLY A 41 -7.08 0.24 10.48
N THR A 42 -6.35 -0.15 9.44
CA THR A 42 -5.04 -0.78 9.59
C THR A 42 -4.08 -0.31 8.51
N PHE A 43 -2.80 -0.35 8.81
CA PHE A 43 -1.72 -0.27 7.84
C PHE A 43 -1.03 -1.63 7.77
N THR A 44 -1.07 -2.28 6.61
CA THR A 44 -0.35 -3.53 6.37
C THR A 44 0.92 -3.23 5.58
N MET A 45 2.04 -3.78 6.05
CA MET A 45 3.34 -3.70 5.41
C MET A 45 3.82 -5.09 4.99
N ASN A 46 4.33 -5.18 3.76
CA ASN A 46 4.97 -6.37 3.22
C ASN A 46 6.35 -5.97 2.68
N LEU A 47 7.42 -6.30 3.40
CA LEU A 47 8.78 -5.96 2.98
C LEU A 47 9.40 -7.07 2.15
N ASP A 48 10.13 -6.70 1.10
CA ASP A 48 10.95 -7.62 0.34
C ASP A 48 12.27 -7.89 1.07
N ARG A 49 12.45 -9.16 1.46
CA ARG A 49 13.66 -9.64 2.10
C ARG A 49 14.91 -9.42 1.24
N SER A 50 14.79 -9.57 -0.07
CA SER A 50 15.93 -9.45 -0.99
C SER A 50 16.43 -8.01 -1.04
N ALA A 51 15.49 -7.05 -1.18
CA ALA A 51 15.74 -5.63 -1.18
C ALA A 51 16.35 -5.09 0.12
N LEU A 52 16.10 -5.73 1.28
CA LEU A 52 16.69 -5.33 2.56
C LEU A 52 18.14 -5.82 2.79
N THR A 53 18.60 -6.81 2.02
CA THR A 53 19.95 -7.41 2.18
C THR A 53 21.11 -6.41 2.07
N PRO A 54 21.09 -5.43 1.15
CA PRO A 54 22.19 -4.46 1.01
C PRO A 54 22.45 -3.59 2.25
N TYR A 55 21.49 -3.48 3.17
CA TYR A 55 21.60 -2.65 4.38
C TYR A 55 22.27 -3.41 5.53
N TYR A 56 23.50 -3.88 5.37
CA TYR A 56 24.19 -4.73 6.37
C TYR A 56 23.51 -6.07 6.66
N GLY A 57 22.87 -6.67 5.65
CA GLY A 57 22.14 -7.92 5.80
C GLY A 57 20.88 -7.77 6.67
N TYR A 58 20.32 -6.56 6.76
CA TYR A 58 19.12 -6.22 7.53
C TYR A 58 17.96 -7.16 7.24
N PHE A 59 17.30 -7.65 8.28
CA PHE A 59 16.06 -8.40 8.17
C PHE A 59 15.15 -8.16 9.35
N LEU A 60 13.84 -8.33 9.11
CA LEU A 60 12.86 -8.31 10.19
C LEU A 60 13.05 -9.56 11.06
N SER A 61 13.23 -9.36 12.36
CA SER A 61 13.50 -10.43 13.31
C SER A 61 12.45 -10.49 14.42
N THR A 62 11.78 -9.38 14.69
CA THR A 62 10.75 -9.30 15.72
C THR A 62 9.66 -8.33 15.31
N PHE A 63 8.43 -8.64 15.68
CA PHE A 63 7.28 -7.78 15.44
C PHE A 63 6.41 -7.79 16.70
N TRP A 64 6.14 -6.60 17.22
CA TRP A 64 5.19 -6.37 18.29
C TRP A 64 4.02 -5.58 17.72
N ASP A 65 2.88 -6.25 17.56
CA ASP A 65 1.63 -5.58 17.19
C ASP A 65 1.17 -4.59 18.28
N THR A 66 0.02 -3.95 18.09
CA THR A 66 -0.57 -3.00 19.05
C THR A 66 -0.71 -3.58 20.46
N ALA A 67 -1.12 -4.85 20.58
CA ALA A 67 -1.32 -5.49 21.87
C ALA A 67 0.02 -5.79 22.55
N ALA A 68 0.96 -6.37 21.81
CA ALA A 68 2.29 -6.73 22.31
C ALA A 68 3.14 -5.49 22.64
N SER A 69 2.97 -4.39 21.90
CA SER A 69 3.65 -3.11 22.11
C SER A 69 2.82 -2.07 22.86
N ASN A 70 1.75 -2.47 23.55
CA ASN A 70 0.79 -1.56 24.20
C ASN A 70 1.48 -0.39 24.93
N PRO A 71 1.24 0.88 24.52
CA PRO A 71 1.88 2.06 25.09
C PRO A 71 1.33 2.44 26.46
N SER A 72 0.34 1.73 27.00
CA SER A 72 -0.11 1.88 28.39
C SER A 72 0.66 0.99 29.36
N ASN A 73 1.43 0.02 28.85
CA ASN A 73 2.23 -0.88 29.68
C ASN A 73 3.62 -0.27 29.93
N PRO A 74 3.98 0.11 31.17
CA PRO A 74 5.25 0.74 31.48
C PRO A 74 6.49 -0.12 31.17
N THR A 75 6.34 -1.43 30.98
CA THR A 75 7.46 -2.30 30.58
C THR A 75 7.87 -2.10 29.12
N ASN A 76 6.95 -1.63 28.26
CA ASN A 76 7.16 -1.52 26.81
C ASN A 76 7.94 -0.26 26.42
N THR A 77 9.02 0.02 27.13
CA THR A 77 9.99 1.08 26.80
C THR A 77 10.75 0.76 25.51
N GLY A 78 11.30 1.78 24.85
CA GLY A 78 12.21 1.57 23.71
C GLY A 78 13.37 0.65 24.07
N ASN A 79 14.01 0.88 25.22
CA ASN A 79 15.13 0.07 25.72
C ASN A 79 14.75 -1.41 25.95
N TYR A 80 13.55 -1.67 26.47
CA TYR A 80 13.07 -3.05 26.60
C TYR A 80 12.90 -3.70 25.24
N LEU A 81 12.25 -3.02 24.29
CA LEU A 81 11.99 -3.57 22.96
C LEU A 81 13.29 -3.84 22.19
N VAL A 82 14.28 -2.92 22.24
CA VAL A 82 15.54 -3.09 21.51
C VAL A 82 16.38 -4.22 22.10
N GLY A 83 16.35 -4.37 23.43
CA GLY A 83 17.01 -5.47 24.14
C GLY A 83 16.37 -6.84 23.89
N ASN A 84 15.16 -6.89 23.31
CA ASN A 84 14.43 -8.11 22.97
C ASN A 84 14.31 -8.34 21.45
N ILE A 85 15.08 -7.61 20.64
CA ILE A 85 15.21 -7.91 19.20
C ILE A 85 15.88 -9.28 19.05
N ALA A 86 15.23 -10.20 18.33
CA ALA A 86 15.79 -11.51 18.02
C ALA A 86 16.90 -11.40 16.97
N THR A 87 17.79 -12.39 16.95
CA THR A 87 18.82 -12.52 15.91
C THR A 87 18.40 -13.47 14.78
N THR A 88 17.19 -14.01 14.85
CA THR A 88 16.63 -14.96 13.88
C THR A 88 15.57 -14.25 13.04
N GLU A 89 15.64 -14.45 11.72
CA GLU A 89 14.71 -13.85 10.79
C GLU A 89 13.27 -14.39 10.96
N ILE A 90 12.30 -13.50 10.83
CA ILE A 90 10.88 -13.82 10.69
C ILE A 90 10.37 -13.32 9.33
N PRO A 91 9.27 -13.89 8.79
CA PRO A 91 8.69 -13.38 7.55
C PRO A 91 8.35 -11.88 7.65
N ALA A 92 8.73 -11.08 6.67
CA ALA A 92 8.44 -9.64 6.66
C ALA A 92 7.12 -9.25 5.96
N VAL A 93 6.20 -10.21 5.85
CA VAL A 93 4.87 -10.06 5.25
C VAL A 93 3.78 -9.99 6.31
N ASN A 94 2.64 -9.39 5.97
CA ASN A 94 1.46 -9.25 6.81
C ASN A 94 1.76 -8.56 8.16
N ARG A 95 2.61 -7.52 8.15
CA ARG A 95 2.87 -6.71 9.34
C ARG A 95 1.78 -5.65 9.46
N VAL A 96 0.81 -5.91 10.33
CA VAL A 96 -0.40 -5.10 10.48
C VAL A 96 -0.27 -4.19 11.70
N PHE A 97 -0.42 -2.90 11.47
CA PHE A 97 -0.46 -1.87 12.49
C PHE A 97 -1.87 -1.32 12.59
N ASP A 98 -2.38 -1.16 13.81
CA ASP A 98 -3.68 -0.53 14.01
C ASP A 98 -3.52 0.99 13.97
N LEU A 99 -4.47 1.66 13.31
CA LEU A 99 -4.52 3.11 13.32
C LEU A 99 -4.89 3.59 14.72
N ALA A 100 -4.16 4.59 15.21
CA ALA A 100 -4.49 5.27 16.43
C ALA A 100 -5.79 6.07 16.25
N PRO A 101 -6.60 6.22 17.31
CA PRO A 101 -7.85 6.96 17.23
C PRO A 101 -7.61 8.44 16.89
N ILE A 102 -8.66 9.08 16.38
CA ILE A 102 -8.65 10.53 16.18
C ILE A 102 -8.61 11.21 17.55
N GLY A 103 -7.67 12.14 17.75
CA GLY A 103 -7.61 12.91 18.99
C GLY A 103 -6.24 13.48 19.30
N SER A 104 -5.94 13.59 20.59
CA SER A 104 -4.64 14.01 21.10
C SER A 104 -3.70 12.80 21.26
N ASP A 105 -2.39 13.04 21.08
CA ASP A 105 -1.36 12.05 21.37
C ASP A 105 -1.55 11.42 22.77
N PRO A 106 -1.35 10.09 22.91
CA PRO A 106 -1.37 9.44 24.22
C PRO A 106 -0.39 10.08 25.20
N VAL A 107 -0.83 10.25 26.44
CA VAL A 107 0.00 10.76 27.54
C VAL A 107 0.57 9.61 28.38
N ASN A 108 1.63 9.88 29.17
CA ASN A 108 2.26 8.91 30.07
C ASN A 108 2.78 7.64 29.37
N GLN A 109 3.26 7.79 28.15
CA GLN A 109 3.85 6.68 27.40
C GLN A 109 5.17 6.22 28.06
N PRO A 110 5.53 4.92 27.94
CA PRO A 110 6.82 4.41 28.38
C PRO A 110 7.98 5.19 27.76
N VAL A 111 9.11 5.22 28.45
CA VAL A 111 10.31 5.93 27.98
C VAL A 111 10.67 5.51 26.55
N GLN A 112 10.95 6.51 25.69
CA GLN A 112 11.26 6.38 24.27
C GLN A 112 10.11 5.89 23.37
N ARG A 113 8.89 5.78 23.88
CA ARG A 113 7.68 5.55 23.08
C ARG A 113 6.99 6.88 22.81
N PHE A 114 6.57 7.08 21.57
CA PHE A 114 5.93 8.31 21.13
C PHE A 114 4.85 8.02 20.09
N VAL A 115 3.91 7.13 20.43
CA VAL A 115 2.68 6.90 19.67
C VAL A 115 1.98 8.23 19.44
N LYS A 116 1.52 8.42 18.20
CA LYS A 116 0.79 9.59 17.78
C LYS A 116 -0.67 9.27 17.57
N ALA A 117 -1.54 10.23 17.82
CA ALA A 117 -2.94 10.12 17.44
C ALA A 117 -3.14 10.42 15.95
N THR A 118 -4.28 10.01 15.41
CA THR A 118 -4.73 10.47 14.09
C THR A 118 -5.28 11.89 14.20
N SER A 119 -4.88 12.76 13.30
CA SER A 119 -5.34 14.16 13.28
C SER A 119 -6.79 14.25 12.85
N ALA A 120 -7.60 15.06 13.55
CA ALA A 120 -9.01 15.26 13.19
C ALA A 120 -9.22 15.90 11.81
N GLY A 121 -8.23 16.68 11.34
CA GLY A 121 -8.24 17.30 10.02
C GLY A 121 -7.47 16.49 8.95
N PHE A 122 -7.10 15.24 9.23
CA PHE A 122 -6.45 14.42 8.22
C PHE A 122 -7.37 14.20 7.03
N SER A 123 -6.88 14.50 5.83
CA SER A 123 -7.57 14.09 4.61
C SER A 123 -6.63 13.87 3.42
N ILE A 124 -7.11 13.08 2.48
CA ILE A 124 -6.50 12.87 1.15
C ILE A 124 -7.48 13.41 0.09
N ASP A 125 -6.96 14.20 -0.84
CA ASP A 125 -7.66 14.61 -2.05
C ASP A 125 -7.60 13.46 -3.08
N SER A 126 -8.74 12.92 -3.50
CA SER A 126 -8.78 11.71 -4.35
C SER A 126 -8.19 11.89 -5.75
N ASP A 127 -8.10 13.12 -6.24
CA ASP A 127 -7.72 13.40 -7.63
C ASP A 127 -6.23 13.69 -7.74
N THR A 128 -5.70 14.43 -6.78
CA THR A 128 -4.28 14.81 -6.71
C THR A 128 -3.47 13.87 -5.84
N LEU A 129 -4.12 13.06 -5.01
CA LEU A 129 -3.53 12.29 -3.92
C LEU A 129 -2.75 13.15 -2.93
N ALA A 130 -2.97 14.47 -2.89
CA ALA A 130 -2.33 15.35 -1.93
C ALA A 130 -2.96 15.18 -0.54
N GLY A 131 -2.13 15.26 0.49
CA GLY A 131 -2.58 15.31 1.88
C GLY A 131 -2.66 16.75 2.43
N VAL A 132 -3.21 16.89 3.62
CA VAL A 132 -3.19 18.16 4.37
C VAL A 132 -1.91 18.26 5.18
N SER A 133 -1.15 19.35 4.99
CA SER A 133 0.06 19.61 5.76
C SER A 133 -0.19 19.67 7.27
N ASN A 134 0.78 19.21 8.07
CA ASN A 134 0.69 19.13 9.54
C ASN A 134 -0.46 18.25 10.07
N THR A 135 -0.97 17.34 9.24
CA THR A 135 -1.89 16.29 9.67
C THR A 135 -1.25 14.93 9.45
N GLN A 136 -1.72 13.94 10.20
CA GLN A 136 -1.15 12.61 10.17
C GLN A 136 -2.16 11.55 10.57
N ILE A 137 -1.87 10.33 10.15
CA ILE A 137 -2.45 9.11 10.72
C ILE A 137 -1.41 8.51 11.65
N GLY A 138 -1.74 8.39 12.93
CA GLY A 138 -0.89 7.70 13.90
C GLY A 138 -1.16 6.20 13.90
N MET A 139 -0.16 5.40 14.27
CA MET A 139 -0.27 3.95 14.38
C MET A 139 0.47 3.43 15.61
N THR A 140 0.02 2.30 16.13
CA THR A 140 0.72 1.57 17.20
C THR A 140 1.30 0.28 16.66
N GLY A 141 2.43 -0.15 17.21
CA GLY A 141 3.17 -1.33 16.77
C GLY A 141 4.65 -1.00 16.57
N VAL A 142 5.49 -2.02 16.71
CA VAL A 142 6.95 -1.88 16.63
C VAL A 142 7.54 -3.05 15.85
N GLN A 143 8.48 -2.72 14.97
CA GLN A 143 9.31 -3.66 14.24
C GLN A 143 10.73 -3.64 14.82
N GLY A 144 11.23 -4.84 15.10
CA GLY A 144 12.61 -5.10 15.43
C GLY A 144 13.33 -5.72 14.24
N PHE A 145 14.35 -5.02 13.75
CA PHE A 145 15.21 -5.51 12.69
C PHE A 145 16.60 -5.82 13.24
N TYR A 146 17.21 -6.86 12.70
CA TYR A 146 18.57 -7.23 13.04
C TYR A 146 19.47 -7.05 11.81
N ALA A 147 20.61 -6.40 12.02
CA ALA A 147 21.65 -6.16 11.03
C ALA A 147 22.91 -6.94 11.44
N PRO A 148 23.13 -8.18 10.97
CA PRO A 148 24.26 -9.00 11.38
C PRO A 148 25.62 -8.41 10.98
N LEU A 149 25.67 -7.63 9.89
CA LEU A 149 26.92 -7.04 9.38
C LEU A 149 27.18 -5.63 9.94
N TRP A 150 26.34 -5.14 10.84
CA TRP A 150 26.52 -3.82 11.44
C TRP A 150 27.74 -3.82 12.36
N PRO A 151 28.73 -2.92 12.17
CA PRO A 151 29.92 -2.91 13.01
C PRO A 151 29.63 -2.55 14.49
N PRO A 152 30.32 -3.15 15.47
CA PRO A 152 31.39 -4.15 15.32
C PRO A 152 30.92 -5.61 15.33
N SER A 153 29.69 -5.92 15.75
CA SER A 153 29.26 -7.30 16.05
C SER A 153 27.78 -7.57 15.77
N GLY A 154 27.21 -6.85 14.81
CA GLY A 154 25.78 -6.80 14.56
C GLY A 154 25.06 -5.79 15.45
N GLY A 155 23.84 -5.42 15.06
CA GLY A 155 23.04 -4.42 15.76
C GLY A 155 21.54 -4.59 15.53
N GLY A 156 20.75 -4.19 16.52
CA GLY A 156 19.30 -4.13 16.43
C GLY A 156 18.83 -2.71 16.13
N VAL A 157 17.84 -2.57 15.27
CA VAL A 157 17.18 -1.30 14.96
C VAL A 157 15.69 -1.45 15.23
N LEU A 158 15.12 -0.49 15.94
CA LEU A 158 13.68 -0.38 16.13
C LEU A 158 13.09 0.68 15.23
N ASN A 159 12.00 0.34 14.57
CA ASN A 159 11.09 1.29 13.93
C ASN A 159 9.68 1.03 14.45
N GLY A 160 8.92 2.05 14.78
CA GLY A 160 7.59 1.85 15.34
C GLY A 160 6.90 3.14 15.72
N ASP A 161 5.75 2.97 16.39
CA ASP A 161 4.87 4.07 16.77
C ASP A 161 4.59 4.99 15.57
N PHE A 162 4.37 4.38 14.41
CA PHE A 162 4.50 5.04 13.13
C PHE A 162 3.49 6.18 12.92
N SER A 163 3.78 7.05 11.94
CA SER A 163 2.81 7.99 11.41
C SER A 163 2.89 8.07 9.89
N VAL A 164 1.75 8.06 9.21
CA VAL A 164 1.68 8.45 7.79
C VAL A 164 1.51 9.96 7.72
N VAL A 165 2.41 10.63 7.01
CA VAL A 165 2.46 12.09 6.90
C VAL A 165 2.62 12.50 5.43
N TYR A 166 2.05 13.64 5.07
CA TYR A 166 2.24 14.28 3.78
C TYR A 166 3.06 15.56 3.91
N ASP A 167 4.10 15.66 3.10
CA ASP A 167 4.94 16.85 2.94
C ASP A 167 5.15 17.13 1.46
N ALA A 168 4.55 18.23 0.96
CA ALA A 168 4.67 18.63 -0.43
C ALA A 168 6.12 18.95 -0.84
N SER A 169 7.01 19.30 0.10
CA SER A 169 8.42 19.55 -0.20
C SER A 169 9.20 18.29 -0.56
N ARG A 170 8.68 17.10 -0.20
CA ARG A 170 9.20 15.79 -0.59
C ARG A 170 8.67 15.31 -1.95
N GLN A 171 7.88 16.13 -2.64
CA GLN A 171 7.48 15.82 -4.01
C GLN A 171 8.64 16.10 -4.96
N SER A 172 9.37 15.04 -5.28
CA SER A 172 10.45 15.02 -6.26
C SER A 172 10.29 13.82 -7.19
N SER A 173 11.14 13.70 -8.21
CA SER A 173 11.06 12.61 -9.19
C SER A 173 11.14 11.24 -8.51
N GLY A 174 9.99 10.57 -8.34
CA GLY A 174 9.84 9.25 -7.71
C GLY A 174 9.23 9.26 -6.30
N GLN A 175 9.13 10.41 -5.63
CA GLN A 175 8.51 10.55 -4.31
C GLN A 175 7.18 11.31 -4.42
N THR A 176 6.18 10.88 -3.66
CA THR A 176 4.82 11.42 -3.75
C THR A 176 4.49 12.49 -2.73
N GLY A 177 5.45 12.80 -1.85
CA GLY A 177 5.23 13.64 -0.66
C GLY A 177 4.75 12.85 0.56
N TRP A 178 4.22 11.64 0.37
CA TRP A 178 3.81 10.76 1.45
C TRP A 178 4.97 9.92 1.97
N TYR A 179 5.04 9.76 3.28
CA TYR A 179 6.05 8.94 3.93
C TYR A 179 5.55 8.36 5.26
N LEU A 180 6.20 7.28 5.68
CA LEU A 180 6.05 6.67 7.00
C LEU A 180 7.13 7.20 7.93
N ALA A 181 6.72 7.93 8.96
CA ALA A 181 7.58 8.41 10.03
C ALA A 181 7.65 7.39 11.16
N ASN A 182 8.86 7.02 11.57
CA ASN A 182 9.13 6.42 12.87
C ASN A 182 8.91 7.47 13.95
N ASN A 183 8.39 7.07 15.11
CA ASN A 183 8.40 7.92 16.30
C ASN A 183 9.05 7.26 17.52
N ILE A 184 9.40 5.98 17.51
CA ILE A 184 10.12 5.38 18.64
C ILE A 184 11.55 5.95 18.72
N TYR A 185 12.00 6.34 19.91
CA TYR A 185 13.22 7.13 20.17
C TYR A 185 13.26 8.54 19.58
N PHE A 186 13.03 8.70 18.28
CA PHE A 186 13.09 9.97 17.57
C PHE A 186 12.22 9.93 16.31
N THR A 187 11.74 11.11 15.88
CA THR A 187 10.98 11.22 14.65
C THR A 187 11.92 11.25 13.44
N MET A 188 11.71 10.32 12.50
CA MET A 188 12.46 10.25 11.23
C MET A 188 11.60 9.56 10.18
N ALA A 189 11.69 9.98 8.92
CA ALA A 189 11.11 9.20 7.85
C ALA A 189 11.87 7.88 7.70
N VAL A 190 11.14 6.78 7.62
CA VAL A 190 11.71 5.44 7.42
C VAL A 190 11.52 5.02 5.98
N TYR A 191 10.31 5.22 5.46
CA TYR A 191 9.95 4.89 4.09
C TYR A 191 9.23 6.05 3.42
N ASP A 192 9.61 6.38 2.19
CA ASP A 192 8.81 7.21 1.29
C ASP A 192 7.82 6.32 0.54
N PHE A 193 6.69 6.88 0.12
CA PHE A 193 5.70 6.14 -0.67
C PHE A 193 5.78 6.51 -2.15
N SER A 194 5.66 5.51 -3.02
CA SER A 194 5.59 5.66 -4.47
C SER A 194 4.49 4.82 -5.09
N ASN A 195 4.22 5.05 -6.39
CA ASN A 195 3.26 4.27 -7.18
C ASN A 195 1.88 4.14 -6.49
N LEU A 196 1.41 5.26 -5.96
CA LEU A 196 0.20 5.32 -5.15
C LEU A 196 -1.05 4.97 -5.94
N SER A 197 -1.94 4.23 -5.30
CA SER A 197 -3.27 3.89 -5.77
C SER A 197 -4.28 4.08 -4.66
N ILE A 198 -5.43 4.65 -5.01
CA ILE A 198 -6.54 4.86 -4.09
C ILE A 198 -7.79 4.17 -4.63
N ALA A 199 -8.54 3.52 -3.74
CA ALA A 199 -9.87 3.02 -4.05
C ALA A 199 -10.79 3.29 -2.86
N PHE A 200 -11.99 3.77 -3.13
CA PHE A 200 -12.92 4.18 -2.07
C PHE A 200 -14.36 3.92 -2.47
N THR A 201 -15.19 3.71 -1.45
CA THR A 201 -16.66 3.68 -1.58
C THR A 201 -17.25 5.00 -1.10
N ASP A 202 -16.68 5.58 -0.04
CA ASP A 202 -17.06 6.87 0.53
C ASP A 202 -15.89 7.46 1.34
N ALA A 203 -16.12 8.62 1.96
CA ALA A 203 -15.10 9.35 2.72
C ALA A 203 -14.50 8.59 3.91
N ASN A 204 -15.16 7.55 4.43
CA ASN A 204 -14.72 6.77 5.59
C ASN A 204 -14.30 5.34 5.22
N ASN A 205 -14.60 4.89 4.00
CA ASN A 205 -14.31 3.55 3.50
C ASN A 205 -13.41 3.64 2.26
N TRP A 206 -12.10 3.62 2.49
CA TRP A 206 -11.11 3.70 1.42
C TRP A 206 -9.86 2.87 1.74
N ARG A 207 -9.11 2.56 0.68
CA ARG A 207 -7.75 2.03 0.75
C ARG A 207 -6.80 2.93 -0.03
N PHE A 208 -5.61 3.07 0.51
CA PHE A 208 -4.47 3.77 -0.07
C PHE A 208 -3.27 2.83 -0.03
N SER A 209 -2.68 2.56 -1.17
CA SER A 209 -1.64 1.54 -1.32
C SER A 209 -0.58 1.97 -2.31
N GLY A 210 0.58 1.36 -2.23
CA GLY A 210 1.69 1.59 -3.15
C GLY A 210 2.95 0.92 -2.62
N ASP A 211 4.09 1.38 -3.12
CA ASP A 211 5.39 0.82 -2.77
C ASP A 211 6.01 1.62 -1.62
N LEU A 212 6.86 0.94 -0.87
CA LEU A 212 7.69 1.47 0.20
C LEU A 212 9.10 1.63 -0.33
N LEU A 213 9.54 2.87 -0.45
CA LEU A 213 10.91 3.21 -0.79
C LEU A 213 11.70 3.47 0.48
N MET A 214 12.93 2.94 0.59
CA MET A 214 13.84 3.31 1.68
C MET A 214 14.08 4.82 1.66
N SER A 215 13.64 5.54 2.70
CA SER A 215 13.79 7.00 2.71
C SER A 215 15.27 7.42 2.69
N PRO A 216 15.61 8.62 2.20
CA PRO A 216 16.98 9.14 2.26
C PRO A 216 17.55 9.16 3.67
N GLU A 217 16.75 9.53 4.67
CA GLU A 217 17.17 9.60 6.07
C GLU A 217 17.54 8.22 6.62
N ASN A 218 16.66 7.23 6.43
CA ASN A 218 16.89 5.88 6.93
C ASN A 218 17.97 5.14 6.12
N GLY A 219 17.99 5.32 4.79
CA GLY A 219 19.05 4.79 3.94
C GLY A 219 20.43 5.34 4.34
N GLY A 220 20.52 6.64 4.63
CA GLY A 220 21.74 7.27 5.13
C GLY A 220 22.16 6.73 6.50
N MET A 221 21.22 6.59 7.44
CA MET A 221 21.48 5.97 8.75
C MET A 221 22.02 4.54 8.57
N LEU A 222 21.41 3.75 7.68
CA LEU A 222 21.78 2.37 7.42
C LEU A 222 22.94 2.21 6.42
N GLN A 223 23.57 3.32 6.00
CA GLN A 223 24.64 3.37 4.98
C GLN A 223 24.31 2.57 3.70
N GLY A 224 23.05 2.57 3.29
CA GLY A 224 22.55 1.88 2.10
C GLY A 224 22.00 2.85 1.05
N ALA A 225 21.40 2.27 0.00
CA ALA A 225 20.78 3.04 -1.06
C ALA A 225 19.53 3.79 -0.56
N SER A 226 19.32 4.99 -1.07
CA SER A 226 18.08 5.74 -0.85
C SER A 226 17.12 5.50 -2.01
N LEU A 227 15.83 5.62 -1.72
CA LEU A 227 14.71 5.48 -2.66
C LEU A 227 14.66 4.13 -3.39
N ASN A 228 15.30 3.10 -2.82
CA ASN A 228 15.17 1.75 -3.31
C ASN A 228 13.84 1.17 -2.82
N ASP A 229 13.10 0.54 -3.71
CA ASP A 229 11.91 -0.23 -3.36
C ASP A 229 12.29 -1.37 -2.41
N VAL A 230 11.63 -1.42 -1.26
CA VAL A 230 11.81 -2.42 -0.21
C VAL A 230 10.52 -3.15 0.14
N GLY A 231 9.46 -3.01 -0.66
CA GLY A 231 8.20 -3.72 -0.53
C GLY A 231 6.98 -2.83 -0.71
N ASP A 232 5.84 -3.28 -0.19
CA ASP A 232 4.54 -2.68 -0.44
C ASP A 232 3.82 -2.33 0.86
N PHE A 233 2.89 -1.38 0.78
CA PHE A 233 1.94 -1.11 1.85
C PHE A 233 0.49 -1.07 1.39
N CYS A 234 -0.41 -1.28 2.34
CA CYS A 234 -1.82 -0.99 2.19
C CYS A 234 -2.39 -0.40 3.47
N LEU A 235 -2.83 0.84 3.39
CA LEU A 235 -3.56 1.56 4.42
C LEU A 235 -5.05 1.49 4.10
N GLY A 236 -5.87 0.96 5.01
CA GLY A 236 -7.30 0.81 4.79
C GLY A 236 -8.14 1.19 5.98
N THR A 237 -9.29 1.82 5.74
CA THR A 237 -10.27 2.24 6.76
C THR A 237 -11.64 1.62 6.47
N GLY A 238 -12.45 1.47 7.52
CA GLY A 238 -13.80 0.92 7.38
C GLY A 238 -13.79 -0.48 6.76
N SER A 239 -14.54 -0.69 5.67
CA SER A 239 -14.61 -1.99 4.97
C SER A 239 -13.31 -2.43 4.30
N TYR A 240 -12.34 -1.52 4.14
CA TYR A 240 -11.01 -1.81 3.61
C TYR A 240 -9.95 -2.08 4.69
N ALA A 241 -10.32 -2.04 5.98
CA ALA A 241 -9.40 -2.46 7.04
C ALA A 241 -8.91 -3.90 6.80
N GLY A 242 -7.63 -4.16 7.09
CA GLY A 242 -6.95 -5.43 6.80
C GLY A 242 -6.50 -5.60 5.35
N CYS A 243 -6.53 -4.56 4.52
CA CYS A 243 -6.07 -4.66 3.13
C CYS A 243 -4.57 -5.01 3.04
N GLY A 244 -4.15 -5.54 1.89
CA GLY A 244 -2.74 -5.90 1.64
C GLY A 244 -2.26 -7.17 2.35
N GLN A 245 -3.11 -7.81 3.15
CA GLN A 245 -2.77 -9.11 3.73
C GLN A 245 -2.75 -10.20 2.65
N VAL A 246 -1.62 -10.87 2.50
CA VAL A 246 -1.47 -12.02 1.62
C VAL A 246 -1.85 -13.30 2.35
N SER A 247 -2.72 -14.12 1.76
CA SER A 247 -3.05 -15.43 2.31
C SER A 247 -1.84 -16.35 2.17
N SER A 248 -1.16 -16.64 3.29
CA SER A 248 -0.18 -17.73 3.34
C SER A 248 -0.94 -19.04 3.28
N VAL A 249 -1.34 -19.48 2.08
CA VAL A 249 -1.93 -20.81 1.91
C VAL A 249 -0.92 -21.82 2.41
N PRO A 250 -1.23 -22.63 3.44
CA PRO A 250 -0.31 -23.65 3.89
C PRO A 250 -0.05 -24.60 2.73
N VAL A 251 1.18 -24.59 2.22
CA VAL A 251 1.64 -25.46 1.13
C VAL A 251 1.25 -26.94 1.32
N PRO A 252 1.17 -27.50 2.55
CA PRO A 252 0.71 -28.88 2.72
C PRO A 252 -0.73 -29.12 2.20
N ALA A 253 -1.66 -28.19 2.40
CA ALA A 253 -3.04 -28.34 1.96
C ALA A 253 -3.18 -28.23 0.43
N ALA A 254 -2.38 -27.36 -0.19
CA ALA A 254 -2.33 -27.24 -1.64
C ALA A 254 -1.86 -28.54 -2.28
N ILE A 255 -0.84 -29.20 -1.73
CA ILE A 255 -0.37 -30.52 -2.22
C ILE A 255 -1.49 -31.57 -2.16
N TRP A 256 -2.30 -31.59 -1.09
CA TRP A 256 -3.43 -32.51 -0.98
C TRP A 256 -4.59 -32.19 -1.94
N LEU A 257 -4.89 -30.91 -2.16
CA LEU A 257 -5.92 -30.48 -3.11
C LEU A 257 -5.51 -30.76 -4.56
N PHE A 258 -4.25 -30.51 -4.92
CA PHE A 258 -3.72 -30.85 -6.23
C PHE A 258 -3.56 -32.36 -6.42
N GLY A 259 -3.14 -33.09 -5.37
CA GLY A 259 -3.02 -34.55 -5.40
C GLY A 259 -4.36 -35.27 -5.55
N SER A 260 -5.40 -34.83 -4.82
CA SER A 260 -6.75 -35.42 -4.93
C SER A 260 -7.43 -35.06 -6.26
N GLY A 261 -7.25 -33.83 -6.74
CA GLY A 261 -7.71 -33.42 -8.07
C GLY A 261 -7.12 -34.29 -9.19
N PHE A 262 -5.80 -34.54 -9.15
CA PHE A 262 -5.12 -35.35 -10.17
C PHE A 262 -5.59 -36.82 -10.18
N LEU A 263 -5.77 -37.43 -9.00
CA LEU A 263 -6.30 -38.80 -8.89
C LEU A 263 -7.75 -38.90 -9.39
N GLY A 264 -8.57 -37.87 -9.15
CA GLY A 264 -9.94 -37.80 -9.68
C GLY A 264 -9.98 -37.82 -11.21
N PHE A 265 -9.09 -37.08 -11.88
CA PHE A 265 -9.02 -37.06 -13.34
C PHE A 265 -8.51 -38.39 -13.94
N ALA A 266 -7.50 -39.01 -13.32
CA ALA A 266 -7.01 -40.32 -13.75
C ALA A 266 -8.09 -41.42 -13.61
N GLY A 267 -8.93 -41.35 -12.57
CA GLY A 267 -10.06 -42.25 -12.38
C GLY A 267 -11.13 -42.13 -13.47
N ILE A 268 -11.46 -40.92 -13.91
CA ILE A 268 -12.45 -40.66 -14.97
C ILE A 268 -11.94 -41.14 -16.34
N ALA A 269 -10.65 -40.97 -16.64
CA ALA A 269 -10.05 -41.44 -17.88
C ALA A 269 -10.10 -42.97 -18.02
N ASN A 270 -9.93 -43.71 -16.92
CA ASN A 270 -10.01 -45.17 -16.92
C ASN A 270 -11.44 -45.71 -17.09
N ARG A 271 -12.46 -44.96 -16.68
CA ARG A 271 -13.87 -45.38 -16.83
C ARG A 271 -14.32 -45.46 -18.30
N LYS A 272 -13.76 -44.61 -19.17
CA LYS A 272 -14.07 -44.64 -20.63
C LYS A 272 -13.51 -45.88 -21.34
N ARG A 273 -12.42 -46.48 -20.83
CA ARG A 273 -11.83 -47.70 -21.43
C ARG A 273 -12.63 -48.96 -21.09
N GLN A 274 -13.23 -49.04 -19.90
CA GLN A 274 -13.99 -50.22 -19.49
C GLN A 274 -15.39 -50.33 -20.12
N HIS A 275 -16.03 -49.21 -20.48
CA HIS A 275 -17.33 -49.26 -21.17
C HIS A 275 -17.22 -49.75 -22.62
N SER A 276 -16.03 -49.67 -23.24
CA SER A 276 -15.81 -50.17 -24.60
C SER A 276 -15.49 -51.67 -24.67
N SER A 277 -15.15 -52.32 -23.55
CA SER A 277 -14.84 -53.76 -23.51
C SER A 277 -16.07 -54.65 -23.28
N THR A 278 -17.18 -54.10 -22.78
CA THR A 278 -18.40 -54.88 -22.51
C THR A 278 -19.26 -55.06 -23.77
N LEU A 279 -19.23 -54.11 -24.72
CA LEU A 279 -19.94 -54.24 -26.00
C LEU A 279 -19.35 -55.29 -26.96
N LYS A 280 -18.18 -55.86 -26.66
CA LYS A 280 -17.53 -56.89 -27.49
C LYS A 280 -17.81 -58.33 -27.04
N LYS A 281 -18.49 -58.54 -25.91
CA LYS A 281 -18.78 -59.88 -25.37
C LYS A 281 -20.21 -60.40 -25.64
N GLU A 282 -21.09 -59.61 -26.25
CA GLU A 282 -22.43 -60.07 -26.68
C GLU A 282 -22.52 -60.39 -28.19
N GLN A 283 -21.39 -60.63 -28.85
CA GLN A 283 -21.31 -60.96 -30.29
C GLN A 283 -20.66 -62.34 -30.54
N LEU A 284 -20.69 -63.24 -29.56
CA LEU A 284 -20.29 -64.64 -29.71
C LEU A 284 -21.39 -65.56 -29.19
#